data_AF-A0A923E862-F1
#
_entry.id   AF-A0A923E862-F1
#
_cell.length_a   1.000
_cell.length_b   1.000
_cell.length_c   1.000
_cell.angle_alpha   90.00
_cell.angle_beta   90.00
_cell.angle_gamma   90.00
#
_symmetry.space_group_name_H-M   'P 1'
#
loop_
_entity.id
_entity.type
_entity.pdbx_description
1 polymer ?
#
loop_
_entity_poly.entity_id
_entity_poly.type
_entity_poly.pdbx_seq_one_letter_code
_entity_poly.pdbx_strand_id
1 'polypeptide(L)'
;MKLNKKNYFIIISLIIVSFIFSSCSNISIKKAKKNNFYYTNMLAKTIYTEQNYKCNIVDTNFYKGIDLSSDNFNIIKNFISSLDTKYFISVPKDLPDKPPYKMLLTFKKEKFVINIYNEKYISIHPWDGYYEMDYIDMSKIPSSYNLFNLCNYIVSKSSDS
;
A
#
# COMPACT_ATOMS: atom_id res chain seq x y z
N MET A 1 -26.43 -34.76 -47.72
CA MET A 1 -25.96 -35.69 -46.67
C MET A 1 -27.03 -35.76 -45.58
N LYS A 2 -27.85 -36.82 -45.52
CA LYS A 2 -28.92 -36.96 -44.51
C LYS A 2 -28.28 -37.39 -43.19
N LEU A 3 -28.28 -36.52 -42.19
CA LEU A 3 -27.83 -36.87 -40.85
C LEU A 3 -28.86 -37.78 -40.18
N ASN A 4 -28.44 -39.00 -39.79
CA ASN A 4 -29.28 -39.92 -39.03
C ASN A 4 -29.58 -39.35 -37.64
N LYS A 5 -30.76 -39.64 -37.07
CA LYS A 5 -31.23 -39.11 -35.76
C LYS A 5 -30.19 -39.26 -34.63
N LYS A 6 -29.39 -40.33 -34.65
CA LYS A 6 -28.30 -40.57 -33.68
C LYS A 6 -27.15 -39.56 -33.81
N ASN A 7 -26.80 -39.14 -35.02
CA ASN A 7 -25.76 -38.14 -35.27
C ASN A 7 -26.24 -36.72 -34.90
N TYR A 8 -27.55 -36.46 -34.99
CA TYR A 8 -28.14 -35.21 -34.52
C TYR A 8 -28.04 -35.06 -33.00
N PHE A 9 -28.28 -36.15 -32.25
CA PHE A 9 -28.12 -36.18 -30.80
C PHE A 9 -26.66 -35.93 -30.35
N ILE A 10 -25.69 -36.49 -31.07
CA ILE A 10 -24.26 -36.30 -30.78
C ILE A 10 -23.85 -34.83 -31.01
N ILE A 11 -24.32 -34.22 -32.10
CA ILE A 11 -24.01 -32.82 -32.41
C ILE A 11 -24.64 -31.87 -31.37
N ILE A 12 -25.88 -32.14 -30.94
CA ILE A 12 -26.53 -31.36 -29.88
C ILE A 12 -25.78 -31.51 -28.55
N SER A 13 -25.34 -32.72 -28.20
CA SER A 13 -24.56 -32.95 -26.98
C SER A 13 -23.22 -32.20 -27.00
N LEU A 14 -22.53 -32.17 -28.14
CA LEU A 14 -21.28 -31.41 -28.32
C LEU A 14 -21.49 -29.90 -28.18
N ILE A 15 -22.60 -29.37 -28.72
CA ILE A 15 -22.96 -27.96 -28.56
C ILE A 15 -23.24 -27.63 -27.09
N ILE A 16 -24.00 -28.46 -26.38
CA ILE A 16 -24.31 -28.24 -24.96
C ILE A 16 -23.04 -28.28 -24.10
N VAL A 17 -22.13 -29.23 -24.34
CA VAL A 17 -20.85 -29.31 -23.63
C VAL A 17 -20.00 -28.06 -23.91
N SER A 18 -19.99 -27.54 -25.15
CA SER A 18 -19.24 -26.31 -25.46
C SER A 18 -19.77 -25.06 -24.76
N PHE A 19 -21.08 -24.99 -24.45
CA PHE A 19 -21.66 -23.91 -23.65
C PHE A 19 -21.30 -24.00 -22.15
N ILE A 20 -21.13 -25.22 -21.61
CA ILE A 20 -20.78 -25.41 -20.18
C ILE A 20 -19.31 -25.04 -19.91
N PHE A 21 -18.42 -25.17 -20.91
CA PHE A 21 -17.00 -24.77 -20.79
C PHE A 21 -16.72 -23.31 -21.16
N SER A 22 -17.71 -22.56 -21.64
CA SER A 22 -17.54 -21.16 -22.04
C SER A 22 -17.92 -20.21 -20.91
N SER A 23 -16.90 -19.80 -20.15
CA SER A 23 -16.83 -18.57 -19.35
C SER A 23 -17.27 -18.64 -17.88
N CYS A 24 -16.43 -19.26 -17.05
CA CYS A 24 -16.02 -18.61 -15.80
C CYS A 24 -14.87 -17.67 -16.14
N SER A 25 -15.18 -16.54 -16.80
CA SER A 25 -14.25 -15.43 -16.77
C SER A 25 -14.34 -14.84 -15.37
N ASN A 26 -13.33 -15.09 -14.55
CA ASN A 26 -13.01 -14.21 -13.44
C ASN A 26 -12.63 -12.85 -14.03
N ILE A 27 -13.62 -12.13 -14.56
CA ILE A 27 -13.56 -10.69 -14.66
C ILE A 27 -13.57 -10.26 -13.21
N SER A 28 -12.39 -10.28 -12.60
CA SER A 28 -12.11 -9.47 -11.45
C SER A 28 -12.30 -8.05 -11.95
N ILE A 29 -13.54 -7.55 -11.86
CA ILE A 29 -13.80 -6.12 -11.87
C ILE A 29 -12.99 -5.64 -10.68
N LYS A 30 -11.72 -5.29 -10.88
CA LYS A 30 -10.91 -4.65 -9.86
C LYS A 30 -11.69 -3.39 -9.57
N LYS A 31 -12.42 -3.38 -8.45
CA LYS A 31 -13.17 -2.20 -8.04
C LYS A 31 -12.18 -1.06 -8.10
N ALA A 32 -12.46 -0.04 -8.90
CA ALA A 32 -11.51 1.06 -9.03
C ALA A 32 -11.27 1.64 -7.64
N LYS A 33 -10.00 1.89 -7.31
CA LYS A 33 -9.63 2.54 -6.06
C LYS A 33 -10.39 3.87 -5.98
N LYS A 34 -11.10 4.10 -4.88
CA LYS A 34 -12.05 5.22 -4.76
C LYS A 34 -11.39 6.60 -4.91
N ASN A 35 -10.17 6.74 -4.43
CA ASN A 35 -9.35 7.95 -4.53
C ASN A 35 -7.87 7.60 -4.32
N ASN A 36 -6.98 8.55 -4.60
CA ASN A 36 -5.52 8.39 -4.46
C ASN A 36 -5.01 8.49 -3.00
N PHE A 37 -5.88 8.79 -2.04
CA PHE A 37 -5.61 8.86 -0.60
C PHE A 37 -6.33 7.77 0.21
N TYR A 38 -6.73 6.68 -0.46
CA TYR A 38 -7.61 5.67 0.11
C TYR A 38 -6.99 4.96 1.31
N TYR A 39 -5.75 4.50 1.15
CA TYR A 39 -5.03 3.78 2.20
C TYR A 39 -4.56 4.69 3.32
N THR A 40 -4.25 5.94 3.00
CA THR A 40 -3.84 6.96 3.95
C THR A 40 -5.01 7.36 4.85
N ASN A 41 -6.22 7.47 4.29
CA ASN A 41 -7.42 7.70 5.09
C ASN A 41 -7.74 6.49 5.99
N MET A 42 -7.51 5.27 5.50
CA MET A 42 -7.65 4.05 6.31
C MET A 42 -6.64 4.07 7.48
N LEU A 43 -5.35 4.30 7.19
CA LEU A 43 -4.30 4.43 8.19
C LEU A 43 -4.61 5.52 9.23
N ALA A 44 -5.04 6.70 8.78
CA ALA A 44 -5.39 7.80 9.66
C ALA A 44 -6.48 7.39 10.66
N LYS A 45 -7.57 6.78 10.16
CA LYS A 45 -8.65 6.26 11.02
C LYS A 45 -8.14 5.21 12.01
N THR A 46 -7.29 4.30 11.57
CA THR A 46 -6.73 3.25 12.43
C THR A 46 -5.85 3.86 13.52
N ILE A 47 -5.01 4.86 13.21
CA ILE A 47 -4.21 5.61 14.21
C ILE A 47 -5.09 6.34 15.23
N TYR A 48 -6.18 6.96 14.79
CA TYR A 48 -7.10 7.67 15.70
C TYR A 48 -7.91 6.71 16.58
N THR A 49 -8.19 5.49 16.09
CA THR A 49 -9.00 4.49 16.81
C THR A 49 -8.14 3.62 17.74
N GLU A 50 -6.95 3.22 17.29
CA GLU A 50 -6.01 2.36 18.00
C GLU A 50 -4.79 3.16 18.47
N GLN A 51 -4.83 3.63 19.71
CA GLN A 51 -3.72 4.43 20.28
C GLN A 51 -2.44 3.62 20.52
N ASN A 52 -2.57 2.30 20.68
CA ASN A 52 -1.46 1.38 20.94
C ASN A 52 -1.16 0.58 19.67
N TYR A 53 -0.10 0.97 18.97
CA TYR A 53 0.44 0.27 17.81
C TYR A 53 1.96 0.18 17.90
N LYS A 54 2.56 -0.75 17.15
CA LYS A 54 4.02 -0.84 17.01
C LYS A 54 4.44 -0.22 15.70
N CYS A 55 5.59 0.45 15.71
CA CYS A 55 6.18 1.01 14.50
C CYS A 55 7.63 0.54 14.41
N ASN A 56 7.99 -0.14 13.32
CA ASN A 56 9.35 -0.60 13.06
C ASN A 56 9.87 0.09 11.79
N ILE A 57 11.04 0.73 11.88
CA ILE A 57 11.73 1.35 10.75
C ILE A 57 12.76 0.35 10.24
N VAL A 58 12.64 -0.04 8.98
CA VAL A 58 13.57 -0.93 8.30
C VAL A 58 14.44 -0.10 7.36
N ASP A 59 15.74 -0.05 7.64
CA ASP A 59 16.74 0.37 6.66
C ASP A 59 16.84 -0.70 5.59
N THR A 60 16.50 -0.38 4.35
CA THR A 60 16.44 -1.39 3.28
C THR A 60 17.80 -1.69 2.67
N ASN A 61 18.81 -0.84 2.89
CA ASN A 61 20.18 -1.10 2.44
C ASN A 61 20.85 -2.14 3.32
N PHE A 62 20.66 -2.04 4.64
CA PHE A 62 21.25 -2.96 5.62
C PHE A 62 20.27 -4.03 6.15
N TYR A 63 18.99 -3.96 5.77
CA TYR A 63 17.90 -4.80 6.27
C TYR A 63 17.81 -4.83 7.82
N LYS A 64 18.23 -3.74 8.47
CA LYS A 64 18.19 -3.57 9.93
C LYS A 64 16.86 -2.94 10.32
N GLY A 65 16.10 -3.62 11.17
CA GLY A 65 14.86 -3.11 11.76
C GLY A 65 15.13 -2.44 13.10
N ILE A 66 14.53 -1.27 13.32
CA ILE A 66 14.62 -0.50 14.57
C ILE A 66 13.19 -0.21 15.05
N ASP A 67 12.87 -0.65 16.26
CA ASP A 67 11.59 -0.32 16.87
C ASP A 67 11.57 1.16 17.27
N LEU A 68 10.56 1.88 16.81
CA LEU A 68 10.38 3.28 17.10
C LEU A 68 9.81 3.44 18.51
N SER A 69 10.50 4.23 19.35
CA SER A 69 9.98 4.62 20.68
C SER A 69 8.63 5.33 20.55
N SER A 70 7.73 5.09 21.51
CA SER A 70 6.43 5.75 21.62
C SER A 70 6.52 7.28 21.64
N ASP A 71 7.64 7.85 22.09
CA ASP A 71 7.87 9.30 22.14
C ASP A 71 7.81 9.94 20.74
N ASN A 72 8.18 9.18 19.71
CA ASN A 72 8.19 9.66 18.33
C ASN A 72 6.85 9.44 17.61
N PHE A 73 5.87 8.76 18.22
CA PHE A 73 4.58 8.49 17.56
C PHE A 73 3.78 9.78 17.30
N ASN A 74 4.02 10.83 18.09
CA ASN A 74 3.43 12.14 17.85
C ASN A 74 3.90 12.75 16.52
N ILE A 75 5.12 12.45 16.07
CA ILE A 75 5.63 12.91 14.77
C ILE A 75 4.80 12.29 13.64
N ILE A 76 4.50 10.98 13.73
CA ILE A 76 3.65 10.28 12.76
C ILE A 76 2.23 10.84 12.77
N LYS A 77 1.66 11.09 13.95
CA LYS A 77 0.33 11.72 14.06
C LYS A 77 0.31 13.11 13.43
N ASN A 78 1.30 13.95 13.73
CA ASN A 78 1.41 15.29 13.18
C ASN A 78 1.63 15.27 11.66
N PHE A 79 2.42 14.31 11.17
CA PHE A 79 2.57 14.06 9.74
C PHE A 79 1.21 13.82 9.09
N ILE A 80 0.46 12.82 9.56
CA ILE A 80 -0.87 12.47 9.01
C ILE A 80 -1.84 13.65 9.09
N SER A 81 -1.85 14.40 10.20
CA SER A 81 -2.71 15.58 10.39
C SER A 81 -2.33 16.76 9.49
N SER A 82 -1.09 16.83 9.03
CA SER A 82 -0.61 17.89 8.14
C SER A 82 -0.87 17.62 6.65
N LEU A 83 -1.37 16.42 6.31
CA LEU A 83 -1.65 16.04 4.93
C LEU A 83 -2.88 16.77 4.37
N ASP A 84 -2.71 17.34 3.19
CA ASP A 84 -3.77 17.93 2.37
C ASP A 84 -4.03 17.04 1.16
N THR A 85 -5.27 16.98 0.67
CA THR A 85 -5.63 16.17 -0.51
C THR A 85 -4.83 16.55 -1.76
N LYS A 86 -4.32 17.78 -1.86
CA LYS A 86 -3.45 18.26 -2.95
C LYS A 86 -2.05 17.66 -2.94
N TYR A 87 -1.63 17.03 -1.84
CA TYR A 87 -0.31 16.38 -1.74
C TYR A 87 -0.31 14.96 -2.29
N PHE A 88 -1.49 14.40 -2.54
CA PHE A 88 -1.61 13.06 -3.13
C PHE A 88 -1.46 13.15 -4.64
N ILE A 89 -0.46 12.45 -5.15
CA ILE A 89 -0.04 12.49 -6.54
C ILE A 89 -0.13 11.09 -7.16
N SER A 90 -0.08 11.03 -8.49
CA SER A 90 0.23 9.77 -9.18
C SER A 90 1.69 9.37 -8.94
N VAL A 91 2.07 8.16 -9.34
CA VAL A 91 3.47 7.70 -9.27
C VAL A 91 4.43 8.78 -9.82
N PRO A 92 5.38 9.28 -9.01
CA PRO A 92 6.37 10.24 -9.48
C PRO A 92 7.27 9.62 -10.55
N LYS A 93 7.65 10.41 -11.56
CA LYS A 93 8.56 9.94 -12.63
C LYS A 93 10.00 9.80 -12.16
N ASP A 94 10.37 10.60 -11.16
CA ASP A 94 11.68 10.71 -10.52
C ASP A 94 11.76 9.88 -9.23
N LEU A 95 10.89 8.86 -9.08
CA LEU A 95 10.89 8.00 -7.91
C LEU A 95 12.08 7.05 -7.94
N PRO A 96 12.90 6.98 -6.88
CA PRO A 96 13.94 5.95 -6.75
C PRO A 96 13.35 4.54 -6.84
N ASP A 97 14.06 3.61 -7.49
CA ASP A 97 13.63 2.22 -7.66
C ASP A 97 13.35 1.50 -6.32
N LYS A 98 14.11 1.88 -5.27
CA LYS A 98 14.02 1.29 -3.95
C LYS A 98 13.95 2.39 -2.87
N PRO A 99 12.99 2.32 -1.93
CA PRO A 99 12.95 3.25 -0.81
C PRO A 99 14.07 2.90 0.20
N PRO A 100 14.92 3.84 0.62
CA PRO A 100 15.94 3.60 1.64
C PRO A 100 15.34 3.16 2.99
N TYR A 101 14.12 3.60 3.31
CA TYR A 101 13.44 3.21 4.54
C TYR A 101 12.04 2.68 4.29
N LYS A 102 11.63 1.70 5.09
CA LYS A 102 10.25 1.26 5.21
C LYS A 102 9.80 1.38 6.66
N MET A 103 8.70 2.07 6.88
CA MET A 103 8.06 2.14 8.19
C MET A 103 6.89 1.15 8.23
N LEU A 104 6.98 0.16 9.12
CA LEU A 104 6.01 -0.90 9.30
C LEU A 104 5.17 -0.60 10.55
N LEU A 105 3.92 -0.18 10.34
CA LEU A 105 2.98 0.07 11.42
C LEU A 105 2.11 -1.17 11.63
N THR A 106 2.20 -1.76 12.82
CA THR A 106 1.43 -2.95 13.20
C THR A 106 0.40 -2.60 14.25
N PHE A 107 -0.86 -2.69 13.85
CA PHE A 107 -2.06 -2.54 14.69
C PHE A 107 -2.58 -3.93 15.09
N LYS A 108 -3.69 -4.00 15.83
CA LYS A 108 -4.26 -5.28 16.27
C LYS A 108 -4.66 -6.20 15.12
N LYS A 109 -5.26 -5.64 14.07
CA LYS A 109 -5.80 -6.39 12.92
C LYS A 109 -5.17 -6.00 11.59
N GLU A 110 -4.54 -4.84 11.53
CA GLU A 110 -4.09 -4.24 10.28
C GLU A 110 -2.59 -3.97 10.35
N LYS A 111 -1.92 -4.09 9.20
CA LYS A 111 -0.52 -3.71 9.05
C LYS A 111 -0.40 -2.76 7.87
N PHE A 112 0.29 -1.65 8.09
CA PHE A 112 0.57 -0.66 7.05
C PHE A 112 2.06 -0.55 6.82
N VAL A 113 2.40 -0.27 5.57
CA VAL A 113 3.75 -0.02 5.11
C VAL A 113 3.78 1.40 4.55
N ILE A 114 4.71 2.20 5.06
CA ILE A 114 5.08 3.48 4.46
C ILE A 114 6.45 3.30 3.83
N ASN A 115 6.51 3.33 2.50
CA ASN A 115 7.77 3.37 1.76
C ASN A 115 8.25 4.82 1.73
N ILE A 116 9.48 5.06 2.16
CA ILE A 116 10.03 6.40 2.28
C ILE A 116 11.20 6.51 1.33
N TYR A 117 11.03 7.29 0.26
CA TYR A 117 11.97 7.33 -0.86
C TYR A 117 13.05 8.40 -0.69
N ASN A 118 12.62 9.61 -0.31
CA ASN A 118 13.48 10.76 -0.06
C ASN A 118 12.69 11.81 0.75
N GLU A 119 13.25 13.01 0.94
CA GLU A 119 12.58 14.13 1.63
C GLU A 119 11.26 14.55 0.98
N LYS A 120 11.05 14.21 -0.29
CA LYS A 120 9.92 14.65 -1.09
C LYS A 120 8.84 13.59 -1.24
N TYR A 121 9.17 12.31 -1.38
CA TYR A 121 8.19 11.29 -1.76
C TYR A 121 8.10 10.15 -0.76
N ILE A 122 6.87 9.77 -0.45
CA ILE A 122 6.53 8.52 0.23
C ILE A 122 5.40 7.80 -0.50
N SER A 123 5.22 6.52 -0.20
CA SER A 123 4.00 5.81 -0.52
C SER A 123 3.43 5.05 0.66
N ILE A 124 2.10 4.93 0.73
CA ILE A 124 1.39 4.26 1.82
C ILE A 124 0.49 3.16 1.25
N HIS A 125 0.56 1.98 1.84
CA HIS A 125 -0.32 0.86 1.53
C HIS A 125 -0.43 -0.12 2.71
N PRO A 126 -1.50 -0.92 2.80
CA PRO A 126 -1.54 -2.03 3.74
C PRO A 126 -0.60 -3.15 3.27
N TRP A 127 -0.17 -3.99 4.21
CA TRP A 127 0.73 -5.11 3.94
C TRP A 127 0.21 -6.07 2.85
N ASP A 128 -1.11 -6.26 2.81
CA ASP A 128 -1.86 -7.09 1.88
C ASP A 128 -2.66 -6.27 0.84
N GLY A 129 -2.20 -5.05 0.55
CA GLY A 129 -2.89 -4.12 -0.35
C GLY A 129 -3.05 -4.62 -1.78
N TYR A 130 -4.29 -4.55 -2.28
CA TYR A 130 -4.65 -4.95 -3.64
C TYR A 130 -4.60 -3.80 -4.67
N TYR A 131 -4.88 -2.58 -4.22
CA TYR A 131 -4.88 -1.39 -5.08
C TYR A 131 -3.47 -0.79 -5.14
N GLU A 132 -3.28 0.09 -6.12
CA GLU A 132 -2.08 0.92 -6.20
C GLU A 132 -1.87 1.69 -4.88
N MET A 133 -0.60 1.92 -4.51
CA MET A 133 -0.24 2.65 -3.31
C MET A 133 -0.72 4.11 -3.37
N ASP A 134 -0.89 4.74 -2.21
CA ASP A 134 -1.07 6.19 -2.14
C ASP A 134 0.30 6.85 -2.22
N TYR A 135 0.58 7.69 -3.21
CA TYR A 135 1.82 8.46 -3.30
C TYR A 135 1.60 9.89 -2.79
N ILE A 136 2.54 10.39 -2.00
CA ILE A 136 2.43 11.69 -1.32
C ILE A 136 3.69 12.52 -1.57
N ASP A 137 3.50 13.79 -1.94
CA ASP A 137 4.53 14.83 -1.99
C ASP A 137 4.63 15.55 -0.62
N MET A 138 5.74 15.34 0.07
CA MET A 138 6.08 15.94 1.36
C MET A 138 6.76 17.30 1.26
N SER A 139 6.95 17.89 0.07
CA SER A 139 7.66 19.18 -0.11
C SER A 139 7.10 20.33 0.74
N LYS A 140 5.80 20.26 1.07
CA LYS A 140 5.08 21.29 1.85
C LYS A 140 4.84 20.87 3.30
N ILE A 141 5.34 19.72 3.72
CA ILE A 141 5.23 19.21 5.08
C ILE A 141 6.38 19.82 5.91
N PRO A 142 6.11 20.36 7.11
CA PRO A 142 7.16 20.87 7.98
C PRO A 142 8.27 19.84 8.23
N SER A 143 9.53 20.28 8.20
CA SER A 143 10.70 19.40 8.33
C SER A 143 10.67 18.54 9.61
N SER A 144 10.11 19.08 10.71
CA SER A 144 9.94 18.36 11.98
C SER A 144 8.97 17.17 11.91
N TYR A 145 8.08 17.13 10.91
CA TYR A 145 7.12 16.06 10.69
C TYR A 145 7.43 15.24 9.44
N ASN A 146 8.53 15.54 8.75
CA ASN A 146 8.95 14.81 7.58
C ASN A 146 9.46 13.41 7.98
N LEU A 147 8.85 12.36 7.41
CA LEU A 147 9.16 10.98 7.79
C LEU A 147 10.55 10.52 7.35
N PHE A 148 11.11 11.11 6.29
CA PHE A 148 12.49 10.82 5.87
C PHE A 148 13.49 11.33 6.90
N ASN A 149 13.30 12.57 7.37
CA ASN A 149 14.15 13.15 8.41
C ASN A 149 14.08 12.38 9.72
N LEU A 150 12.87 11.92 10.09
CA LEU A 150 12.68 11.04 11.25
C LEU A 150 13.47 9.73 11.09
N CYS A 151 13.38 9.06 9.94
CA CYS A 151 14.09 7.80 9.72
C CYS A 151 15.61 7.99 9.77
N ASN A 152 16.14 9.03 9.12
CA ASN A 152 17.56 9.37 9.20
C ASN A 152 18.02 9.54 10.65
N TYR A 153 17.29 10.33 11.44
CA TYR A 153 17.65 10.57 12.84
C TYR A 153 17.66 9.27 13.68
N ILE A 154 16.64 8.43 13.54
CA ILE A 154 16.53 7.18 14.31
C ILE A 154 17.60 6.17 13.89
N VAL A 155 17.83 6.03 12.59
CA VAL A 155 18.83 5.08 12.06
C VAL A 155 20.24 5.50 12.47
N SER A 156 20.61 6.77 12.30
CA SER A 156 21.92 7.29 12.73
C SER A 156 22.13 7.16 14.23
N LYS A 157 21.11 7.47 15.03
CA LYS A 157 21.20 7.28 16.50
C LYS A 157 21.43 5.82 16.89
N SER A 158 20.90 4.87 16.11
CA SER A 158 21.07 3.43 16.35
C SER A 158 22.39 2.84 15.83
N SER A 159 23.12 3.55 14.98
CA SER A 159 24.45 3.14 14.52
C SER A 159 25.55 3.60 15.46
N ASP A 160 25.29 4.64 16.23
CA ASP A 160 26.23 5.22 17.20
C ASP A 160 26.13 4.57 18.60
N SER A 161 25.13 3.70 18.81
CA SER A 161 24.86 2.94 20.05
C SER A 161 25.30 1.49 19.94
#